data_AF-A0A962PG90-F1
#
_entry.id   AF-A0A962PG90-F1
#
_cell.length_a   1.000
_cell.length_b   1.000
_cell.length_c   1.000
_cell.angle_alpha   90.00
_cell.angle_beta   90.00
_cell.angle_gamma   90.00
#
_symmetry.space_group_name_H-M   'P 1'
#
loop_
_entity.id
_entity.type
_entity.pdbx_description
1 polymer ?
#
loop_
_entity_poly.entity_id
_entity_poly.type
_entity_poly.pdbx_seq_one_letter_code
_entity_poly.pdbx_strand_id
1 'polypeptide(L)' 'MSDTPSDDAATQARLLAEALPFMQRYENKTVVVKYGGHAMGNAALGKAFAQDIALLKQSGVNPIVV' A
#
# COMPACT_ATOMS: atom_id res chain seq x y z
N MET A 1 -24.58 21.50 9.93
CA MET A 1 -24.21 20.46 8.97
C MET A 1 -23.43 19.42 9.76
N SER A 2 -24.06 18.29 10.05
CA SER A 2 -23.55 17.22 10.92
C SER A 2 -22.53 16.36 10.18
N ASP A 3 -21.26 16.43 10.55
CA ASP A 3 -20.25 15.43 10.16
C ASP A 3 -20.53 14.14 10.92
N THR A 4 -21.09 13.15 10.24
CA THR A 4 -21.25 11.79 10.76
C THR A 4 -20.04 10.96 10.29
N PRO A 5 -19.12 10.52 11.17
CA PRO A 5 -17.94 9.74 10.77
C PRO A 5 -18.24 8.27 10.41
N SER A 6 -19.51 7.85 10.35
CA SER A 6 -19.89 6.44 10.39
C SER A 6 -19.87 5.71 9.04
N ASP A 7 -20.03 6.40 7.91
CA ASP A 7 -20.06 5.74 6.59
C ASP A 7 -18.68 5.39 6.05
N ASP A 8 -17.64 6.16 6.43
CA ASP A 8 -16.28 5.96 5.94
C ASP A 8 -15.57 4.79 6.66
N ALA A 9 -15.68 4.71 7.99
CA ALA A 9 -15.02 3.67 8.78
C ALA A 9 -15.52 2.26 8.43
N ALA A 10 -16.83 2.08 8.26
CA ALA A 10 -17.41 0.80 7.87
C ALA A 10 -16.98 0.39 6.45
N THR A 11 -16.90 1.36 5.53
CA THR A 11 -16.43 1.13 4.16
C THR A 11 -14.95 0.75 4.14
N GLN A 12 -14.10 1.46 4.89
CA GLN A 12 -12.68 1.16 5.02
C GLN A 12 -12.43 -0.22 5.65
N ALA A 13 -13.17 -0.56 6.71
CA ALA A 13 -13.07 -1.89 7.34
C ALA A 13 -13.42 -3.01 6.34
N ARG A 14 -14.47 -2.82 5.53
CA ARG A 14 -14.84 -3.79 4.49
C ARG A 14 -13.76 -3.92 3.42
N LEU A 15 -13.22 -2.79 2.95
CA LEU A 15 -12.12 -2.78 1.97
C LEU A 15 -10.88 -3.53 2.49
N LEU A 16 -10.49 -3.29 3.74
CA LEU A 16 -9.37 -3.98 4.37
C LEU A 16 -9.63 -5.48 4.54
N ALA A 17 -10.84 -5.87 4.93
CA ALA A 17 -11.23 -7.27 5.03
C ALA A 17 -11.16 -7.99 3.67
N GLU A 18 -11.58 -7.34 2.59
CA GLU A 18 -11.48 -7.86 1.21
C GLU A 18 -10.02 -7.93 0.72
N ALA A 19 -9.15 -7.02 1.18
CA ALA A 19 -7.74 -7.00 0.85
C ALA A 19 -6.90 -8.05 1.64
N LEU A 20 -7.38 -8.49 2.79
CA LEU A 20 -6.65 -9.37 3.72
C LEU A 20 -6.11 -10.67 3.08
N PRO A 21 -6.86 -11.41 2.23
CA PRO A 21 -6.34 -12.61 1.58
C PRO A 21 -5.12 -12.33 0.69
N PHE A 22 -5.05 -11.14 0.08
CA PHE A 22 -3.91 -10.74 -0.75
C PHE A 22 -2.69 -10.40 0.11
N MET A 23 -2.89 -9.77 1.28
CA MET A 23 -1.80 -9.53 2.24
C MET A 23 -1.21 -10.84 2.75
N GLN A 24 -2.05 -11.77 3.20
CA GLN A 24 -1.63 -13.08 3.72
C GLN A 24 -0.88 -13.91 2.67
N ARG A 25 -1.27 -13.83 1.39
CA ARG A 25 -0.59 -14.54 0.29
C ARG A 25 0.89 -14.19 0.18
N TYR A 26 1.27 -12.96 0.50
CA TYR A 26 2.64 -12.45 0.37
C TYR A 26 3.35 -12.22 1.71
N GLU A 27 2.73 -12.66 2.80
CA GLU A 27 3.31 -12.56 4.14
C GLU A 27 4.68 -13.26 4.18
N ASN A 28 5.69 -12.55 4.70
CA ASN A 28 7.09 -12.94 4.76
C ASN A 28 7.76 -13.22 3.41
N LYS A 29 7.08 -13.00 2.28
CA LYS A 29 7.66 -13.18 0.93
C LYS A 29 8.54 -12.00 0.56
N THR A 30 9.58 -12.28 -0.22
CA THR A 30 10.42 -11.25 -0.83
C THR A 30 9.84 -10.86 -2.18
N VAL A 31 9.66 -9.56 -2.40
CA VAL A 31 9.13 -9.00 -3.66
C VAL A 31 10.13 -7.98 -4.18
N VAL A 32 10.66 -8.22 -5.38
CA VAL A 32 11.59 -7.29 -6.03
C VAL A 32 10.78 -6.33 -6.91
N VAL A 33 10.89 -5.04 -6.64
CA VAL A 33 10.17 -3.98 -7.34
C VAL A 33 11.18 -3.12 -8.09
N LYS A 34 11.09 -3.12 -9.42
CA LYS A 34 11.90 -2.22 -10.24
C LYS A 34 11.35 -0.79 -10.14
N TYR A 35 12.14 0.14 -9.61
CA TYR A 35 11.82 1.56 -9.58
C TYR A 35 12.64 2.30 -10.63
N GLY A 36 12.02 2.63 -11.76
CA GLY A 36 12.72 3.26 -12.86
C GLY A 36 11.82 3.84 -13.95
N GLY A 37 12.39 4.67 -14.81
CA GLY A 37 11.68 5.26 -15.97
C GLY A 37 10.93 6.55 -15.63
N HIS A 38 9.78 6.78 -16.29
CA HIS A 38 9.00 8.02 -16.21
C HIS A 38 8.52 8.38 -14.78
N ALA A 39 8.46 7.41 -13.86
CA ALA A 39 8.07 7.63 -12.46
C ALA A 39 9.15 8.33 -11.61
N MET A 40 10.41 8.38 -12.06
CA MET A 40 11.52 9.00 -11.32
C MET A 40 11.61 10.52 -11.54
N GLY A 41 11.01 11.05 -12.61
CA GLY A 41 11.09 12.48 -12.94
C GLY A 41 10.13 13.37 -12.15
N ASN A 42 9.21 12.78 -11.39
CA ASN A 42 8.19 13.49 -10.63
C ASN A 42 8.28 13.16 -9.14
N ALA A 43 8.59 14.17 -8.32
CA ALA A 43 8.75 14.03 -6.88
C ALA A 43 7.48 13.53 -6.17
N ALA A 44 6.28 13.86 -6.66
CA ALA A 44 5.02 13.37 -6.09
C ALA A 44 4.85 11.86 -6.32
N LEU A 45 5.21 11.38 -7.52
CA LEU A 45 5.19 9.95 -7.83
C LEU A 45 6.24 9.18 -7.03
N GLY A 46 7.43 9.76 -6.84
CA GLY A 46 8.46 9.17 -5.97
C GLY A 46 8.02 9.05 -4.51
N LYS A 47 7.32 10.07 -3.99
CA LYS A 47 6.76 10.04 -2.62
C LYS A 47 5.66 8.97 -2.49
N ALA A 48 4.74 8.89 -3.45
CA ALA A 48 3.69 7.87 -3.45
C ALA A 48 4.30 6.46 -3.49
N PHE A 49 5.27 6.23 -4.38
CA PHE A 49 5.98 4.96 -4.46
C PHE A 49 6.65 4.57 -3.13
N ALA A 50 7.33 5.52 -2.47
CA ALA A 50 7.97 5.26 -1.18
C ALA A 50 6.93 4.90 -0.08
N GLN A 51 5.76 5.53 -0.10
CA GLN A 51 4.65 5.20 0.82
C GLN A 51 4.13 3.79 0.58
N ASP A 52 3.97 3.38 -0.67
CA ASP A 52 3.52 2.03 -1.03
C ASP A 52 4.53 0.97 -0.59
N ILE A 53 5.83 1.20 -0.79
CA ILE A 53 6.89 0.29 -0.34
C ILE A 53 6.90 0.19 1.20
N ALA A 54 6.71 1.30 1.91
CA ALA A 54 6.60 1.29 3.36
C ALA A 54 5.36 0.52 3.83
N LEU A 55 4.22 0.65 3.13
CA LEU A 55 2.99 -0.08 3.42
C LEU A 55 3.19 -1.60 3.22
N LEU A 56 3.85 -2.01 2.13
CA LEU A 56 4.20 -3.42 1.91
C LEU A 56 5.07 -3.98 3.03
N LYS A 57 6.04 -3.21 3.53
CA LYS A 57 6.87 -3.65 4.66
C LYS A 57 6.05 -3.79 5.94
N GLN A 58 5.13 -2.87 6.20
CA GLN A 58 4.24 -2.90 7.37
C GLN A 58 3.24 -4.05 7.31
N SER A 59 2.80 -4.47 6.12
CA SER A 59 1.88 -5.60 5.93
C SER A 59 2.57 -6.98 5.95
N GLY A 60 3.88 -7.03 6.23
CA GLY A 60 4.63 -8.28 6.37
C GLY A 60 5.35 -8.75 5.11
N VAL A 61 5.28 -7.99 4.01
CA VAL A 61 6.07 -8.26 2.80
C VAL A 61 7.51 -7.78 3.00
N ASN A 62 8.48 -8.41 2.32
CA ASN A 62 9.88 -7.99 2.29
C ASN A 62 10.22 -7.37 0.91
N PRO A 63 9.87 -6.09 0.67
CA PRO A 63 10.16 -5.45 -0.61
C PRO A 63 11.66 -5.15 -0.78
N ILE A 64 12.18 -5.38 -1.98
CA ILE A 64 13.52 -4.96 -2.43
C ILE A 64 13.34 -4.07 -3.65
N VAL A 65 13.85 -2.84 -3.60
CA VAL A 65 13.74 -1.88 -4.71
C VAL A 65 15.03 -1.88 -5.53
N VAL A 66 14.91 -1.95 -6.86
CA VAL A 66 16.03 -1.94 -7.83
C VAL A 66 15.83 -0.90 -8.91
#